data_AF-A0A9N9NGV2-F1
#
_entry.id   AF-A0A9N9NGV2-F1
#
_cell.length_a   1.000
_cell.length_b   1.000
_cell.length_c   1.000
_cell.angle_alpha   90.00
_cell.angle_beta   90.00
_cell.angle_gamma   90.00
#
_symmetry.space_group_name_H-M   'P 1'
#
loop_
_entity.id
_entity.type
_entity.pdbx_description
1 polymer ?
#
loop_
_entity_poly.entity_id
_entity_poly.type
_entity_poly.pdbx_seq_one_letter_code
_entity_poly.pdbx_strand_id
1 'polypeptide(L)'
;MNVRTLLNSNITIPISLKANQSGFNVPSDVSKPLIMIGPGTGVAPFIGFLQHREQLILSEKKIDNDKHLGDMWLFYGCRDKEKDFLYRKELEGFVERGVLKELFIAVSRAPGAGLDGKPKYVQDLMRIQSQNLFELITKKDAMIFVDAKGMAKGVNDALADILVEHSHMQQSDALDLLKKWIKENRYLRDL
;
A
#
# COMPACT_ATOMS: atom_id res chain seq x y z
N MET A 1 -18.30 -2.84 25.80
CA MET A 1 -19.43 -2.43 24.93
C MET A 1 -19.06 -1.06 24.37
N ASN A 2 -18.65 -0.96 23.10
CA ASN A 2 -18.32 0.34 22.51
C ASN A 2 -19.62 1.03 22.11
N VAL A 3 -20.10 1.94 22.95
CA VAL A 3 -21.28 2.76 22.65
C VAL A 3 -20.87 3.78 21.59
N ARG A 4 -21.37 3.60 20.36
CA ARG A 4 -21.28 4.63 19.32
C ARG A 4 -22.30 5.71 19.67
N THR A 5 -21.84 6.78 20.31
CA THR A 5 -22.68 7.95 20.57
C THR A 5 -22.85 8.73 19.27
N LEU A 6 -24.08 8.82 18.78
CA LEU A 6 -24.41 9.72 17.69
C LEU A 6 -24.17 11.15 18.17
N LEU A 7 -23.38 11.92 17.41
CA LEU A 7 -23.16 13.34 17.69
C LEU A 7 -24.44 14.08 17.29
N ASN A 8 -25.37 14.20 18.23
CA ASN A 8 -26.70 14.80 18.02
C ASN A 8 -26.74 16.31 18.26
N SER A 9 -25.58 16.95 18.44
CA SER A 9 -25.44 18.39 18.67
C SER A 9 -24.48 19.03 17.67
N ASN A 10 -24.64 20.33 17.42
CA ASN A 10 -23.68 21.14 16.66
C ASN A 10 -22.35 21.19 17.42
N ILE A 11 -21.46 20.23 17.12
CA ILE A 11 -20.13 20.15 17.69
C ILE A 11 -19.16 20.80 16.71
N THR A 12 -18.51 21.87 17.16
CA THR A 12 -17.41 22.48 16.44
C THR A 12 -16.15 21.66 16.69
N ILE A 13 -15.64 21.01 15.64
CA ILE A 13 -14.34 20.30 15.69
C ILE A 13 -13.29 21.22 15.06
N PRO A 14 -12.34 21.79 15.84
CA PRO A 14 -11.29 22.59 15.26
C PRO A 14 -10.33 21.69 14.47
N ILE A 15 -10.24 21.92 13.17
CA ILE A 15 -9.36 21.18 12.25
C ILE A 15 -8.44 22.19 11.57
N SER A 16 -7.15 21.89 11.53
CA SER A 16 -6.17 22.63 10.74
C SER A 16 -5.44 21.66 9.81
N LEU A 17 -5.17 22.10 8.59
CA LEU A 17 -4.43 21.29 7.62
C LEU A 17 -2.93 21.42 7.89
N LYS A 18 -2.26 20.29 8.05
CA LYS A 18 -0.80 20.21 8.07
C LYS A 18 -0.30 19.76 6.70
N ALA A 19 0.60 20.53 6.10
CA ALA A 19 1.19 20.17 4.82
C ALA A 19 1.95 18.84 4.93
N ASN A 20 1.76 17.98 3.94
CA ASN A 20 2.50 16.73 3.81
C ASN A 20 3.93 17.01 3.32
N GLN A 21 4.86 17.16 4.26
CA GLN A 21 6.27 17.43 3.96
C GLN A 21 7.05 16.19 3.49
N SER A 22 6.52 14.98 3.71
CA SER A 22 7.19 13.73 3.31
C SER A 22 6.98 13.38 1.84
N GLY A 23 6.13 14.12 1.13
CA GLY A 23 5.79 13.82 -0.26
C GLY A 23 4.89 12.60 -0.43
N PHE A 24 4.24 12.13 0.65
CA PHE A 24 3.35 10.96 0.65
C PHE A 24 2.01 11.25 -0.06
N ASN A 25 2.06 11.49 -1.37
CA ASN A 25 0.92 11.79 -2.23
C ASN A 25 0.99 10.97 -3.53
N VAL A 26 -0.13 10.92 -4.25
CA VAL A 26 -0.17 10.30 -5.58
C VAL A 26 0.79 11.06 -6.50
N PRO A 27 1.74 10.38 -7.17
CA PRO A 27 2.69 11.05 -8.05
C PRO A 27 1.98 11.73 -9.23
N SER A 28 2.58 12.82 -9.72
CA SER A 28 2.09 13.53 -10.91
C SER A 28 2.16 12.66 -12.18
N ASP A 29 3.16 11.78 -12.27
CA ASP A 29 3.23 10.75 -13.30
C ASP A 29 2.37 9.54 -12.92
N VAL A 30 1.13 9.56 -13.42
CA VAL A 30 0.11 8.53 -13.18
C VAL A 30 0.39 7.22 -13.92
N SER A 31 1.42 7.17 -14.77
CA SER A 31 1.82 5.94 -15.47
C SER A 31 2.70 5.02 -14.62
N LYS A 32 3.29 5.55 -13.53
CA LYS A 32 4.08 4.75 -12.61
C LYS A 32 3.18 3.83 -11.78
N PRO A 33 3.50 2.53 -11.70
CA PRO A 33 2.79 1.65 -10.79
C PRO A 33 3.05 2.02 -9.33
N LEU A 34 2.04 1.83 -8.48
CA LEU A 34 2.14 2.07 -7.04
C LEU A 34 2.02 0.76 -6.27
N ILE A 35 2.95 0.53 -5.36
CA ILE A 35 2.91 -0.54 -4.37
C ILE A 35 2.59 0.10 -3.02
N MET A 36 1.38 -0.12 -2.52
CA MET A 36 0.88 0.45 -1.27
C MET A 36 0.84 -0.64 -0.20
N ILE A 37 1.38 -0.37 0.98
CA ILE A 37 1.47 -1.32 2.08
C ILE A 37 0.94 -0.64 3.35
N GLY A 38 -0.24 -1.07 3.80
CA GLY A 38 -1.00 -0.36 4.83
C GLY A 38 -1.85 -1.29 5.70
N PRO A 39 -1.26 -2.01 6.67
CA PRO A 39 -2.04 -2.82 7.59
C PRO A 39 -2.87 -1.97 8.57
N GLY A 40 -4.08 -2.42 8.88
CA GLY A 40 -4.98 -1.78 9.84
C GLY A 40 -5.31 -0.35 9.43
N THR A 41 -5.14 0.61 10.34
CA THR A 41 -5.40 2.03 10.07
C THR A 41 -4.45 2.66 9.07
N GLY A 42 -3.30 2.03 8.78
CA GLY A 42 -2.36 2.51 7.76
C GLY A 42 -2.92 2.45 6.33
N VAL A 43 -4.10 1.89 6.13
CA VAL A 43 -4.81 1.94 4.84
C VAL A 43 -5.41 3.33 4.54
N ALA A 44 -5.59 4.17 5.57
CA ALA A 44 -6.30 5.45 5.46
C ALA A 44 -5.81 6.36 4.31
N PRO A 45 -4.50 6.63 4.14
CA PRO A 45 -4.04 7.47 3.03
C PRO A 45 -4.29 6.81 1.66
N PHE A 46 -4.24 5.48 1.58
CA PHE A 46 -4.43 4.74 0.33
C PHE A 46 -5.88 4.75 -0.16
N ILE A 47 -6.86 4.90 0.73
CA ILE A 47 -8.23 5.19 0.33
C ILE A 47 -8.30 6.50 -0.46
N GLY A 48 -7.60 7.54 0.00
CA GLY A 48 -7.51 8.81 -0.72
C GLY A 48 -6.81 8.67 -2.08
N PHE A 49 -5.76 7.84 -2.17
CA PHE A 49 -5.06 7.57 -3.43
C PHE A 49 -5.99 6.89 -4.45
N LEU A 50 -6.74 5.88 -4.00
CA LEU A 50 -7.68 5.14 -4.84
C LEU A 50 -8.86 6.01 -5.28
N GLN A 51 -9.42 6.82 -4.38
CA GLN A 51 -10.45 7.81 -4.73
C GLN A 51 -9.94 8.82 -5.75
N HIS A 52 -8.70 9.31 -5.60
CA HIS A 52 -8.09 10.22 -6.57
C HIS A 52 -7.95 9.55 -7.95
N ARG A 53 -7.46 8.31 -7.99
CA ARG A 53 -7.35 7.54 -9.24
C ARG A 53 -8.72 7.29 -9.87
N GLU A 54 -9.72 6.94 -9.08
CA GLU A 54 -11.10 6.76 -9.57
C GLU A 54 -11.64 8.02 -10.22
N GLN A 55 -11.42 9.20 -9.62
CA GLN A 55 -11.80 10.48 -10.22
C GLN A 55 -11.04 10.75 -11.54
N LEU A 56 -9.76 10.38 -11.63
CA LEU A 56 -9.02 10.48 -12.89
C LEU A 56 -9.61 9.57 -13.98
N ILE A 57 -9.99 8.33 -13.63
CA ILE A 57 -10.64 7.39 -14.55
C ILE A 57 -11.99 7.94 -15.02
N LEU A 58 -12.83 8.44 -14.10
CA LEU A 58 -14.17 8.95 -14.41
C LEU A 58 -14.17 10.26 -15.19
N SER A 59 -13.15 11.11 -15.01
CA SER A 59 -13.14 12.46 -15.59
C SER A 59 -12.74 12.52 -17.07
N GLU A 60 -12.47 11.38 -17.72
CA GLU A 60 -11.98 11.27 -19.11
C GLU A 60 -10.78 12.20 -19.43
N LYS A 61 -10.12 12.75 -18.40
CA LYS A 61 -9.01 13.68 -18.57
C LYS A 61 -7.81 12.91 -19.05
N LYS A 62 -7.66 12.91 -20.38
CA LYS A 62 -6.41 12.80 -21.14
C LYS A 62 -5.37 11.97 -20.40
N ILE A 63 -5.64 10.68 -20.32
CA ILE A 63 -4.55 9.81 -20.67
C ILE A 63 -4.43 10.04 -22.18
N ASP A 64 -3.45 10.85 -22.63
CA ASP A 64 -3.12 10.93 -24.06
C ASP A 64 -3.14 9.50 -24.60
N ASN A 65 -3.56 9.28 -25.85
CA ASN A 65 -3.78 7.94 -26.41
C ASN A 65 -2.61 6.93 -26.23
N ASP A 66 -1.43 7.38 -25.78
CA ASP A 66 -0.24 6.59 -25.44
C ASP A 66 0.11 6.46 -23.94
N LYS A 67 -0.52 7.23 -23.04
CA LYS A 67 -0.30 7.03 -21.60
C LYS A 67 -1.23 5.91 -21.13
N HIS A 68 -0.83 5.20 -20.08
CA HIS A 68 -1.65 4.20 -19.41
C HIS A 68 -1.55 4.48 -17.92
N LEU A 69 -2.62 4.26 -17.15
CA LEU A 69 -2.56 4.39 -15.71
C LEU A 69 -1.82 3.19 -15.11
N GLY A 70 -0.65 3.43 -14.53
CA GLY A 70 0.17 2.38 -13.92
C GLY A 70 -0.59 1.56 -12.88
N ASP A 71 -0.28 0.27 -12.76
CA ASP A 71 -0.98 -0.63 -11.85
C ASP A 71 -0.87 -0.15 -10.39
N MET A 72 -1.98 -0.17 -9.65
CA MET A 72 -1.96 0.05 -8.19
C MET A 72 -2.17 -1.27 -7.46
N TRP A 73 -1.24 -1.64 -6.59
CA TRP A 73 -1.27 -2.85 -5.77
C TRP A 73 -1.36 -2.46 -4.29
N LEU A 74 -2.24 -3.10 -3.53
CA LEU A 74 -2.40 -2.86 -2.10
C LEU A 74 -2.16 -4.13 -1.29
N PHE A 75 -1.20 -4.09 -0.38
CA PHE A 75 -0.98 -5.10 0.64
C PHE A 75 -1.62 -4.62 1.95
N TYR A 76 -2.78 -5.20 2.26
CA TYR A 76 -3.56 -4.93 3.44
C TYR A 76 -3.41 -6.04 4.48
N GLY A 77 -3.43 -5.67 5.76
CA GLY A 77 -3.34 -6.61 6.87
C GLY A 77 -4.37 -6.29 7.95
N CYS A 78 -5.04 -7.31 8.46
CA CYS A 78 -5.98 -7.19 9.58
C CYS A 78 -5.85 -8.39 10.54
N ARG A 79 -6.61 -8.38 11.64
CA ARG A 79 -6.61 -9.52 12.59
C ARG A 79 -7.66 -10.54 12.19
N ASP A 80 -8.84 -10.08 11.83
CA ASP A 80 -10.02 -10.87 11.54
C ASP A 80 -10.85 -10.17 10.46
N LYS A 81 -11.05 -10.85 9.33
CA LYS A 81 -11.71 -10.31 8.13
C LYS A 81 -13.13 -9.79 8.41
N GLU A 82 -13.81 -10.37 9.40
CA GLU A 82 -15.18 -10.02 9.74
C GLU A 82 -15.29 -8.91 10.80
N LYS A 83 -14.18 -8.55 11.45
CA LYS A 83 -14.18 -7.56 12.55
C LYS A 83 -13.40 -6.30 12.24
N ASP A 84 -12.25 -6.41 11.60
CA ASP A 84 -11.32 -5.28 11.44
C ASP A 84 -10.74 -5.14 10.03
N PHE A 85 -11.42 -5.70 9.01
CA PHE A 85 -11.18 -5.33 7.62
C PHE A 85 -11.81 -3.96 7.33
N LEU A 86 -11.04 -2.91 7.60
CA LEU A 86 -11.42 -1.52 7.34
C LEU A 86 -11.61 -1.29 5.84
N TYR A 87 -12.67 -0.56 5.48
CA TYR A 87 -13.01 -0.19 4.09
C TYR A 87 -13.17 -1.38 3.14
N ARG A 88 -13.57 -2.55 3.66
CA ARG A 88 -13.68 -3.79 2.86
C ARG A 88 -14.49 -3.59 1.58
N LYS A 89 -15.70 -3.03 1.69
CA LYS A 89 -16.60 -2.86 0.53
C LYS A 89 -16.01 -1.88 -0.49
N GLU A 90 -15.40 -0.80 -0.01
CA GLU A 90 -14.77 0.21 -0.85
C GLU A 90 -13.57 -0.38 -1.60
N LEU A 91 -12.69 -1.10 -0.89
CA LEU A 91 -11.51 -1.75 -1.48
C LEU A 91 -11.88 -2.86 -2.48
N GLU A 92 -12.83 -3.73 -2.12
CA GLU A 92 -13.36 -4.76 -3.03
C GLU A 92 -13.98 -4.08 -4.27
N GLY A 93 -14.76 -3.00 -4.08
CA GLY A 93 -15.33 -2.24 -5.18
C GLY A 93 -14.28 -1.54 -6.08
N PHE A 94 -13.17 -1.06 -5.52
CA PHE A 94 -12.08 -0.50 -6.32
C PHE A 94 -11.42 -1.55 -7.21
N VAL A 95 -11.33 -2.81 -6.74
CA VAL A 95 -10.85 -3.93 -7.58
C VAL A 95 -11.83 -4.21 -8.71
N GLU A 96 -13.12 -4.34 -8.39
CA GLU A 96 -14.18 -4.60 -9.38
C GLU A 96 -14.23 -3.54 -10.49
N ARG A 97 -14.00 -2.27 -10.15
CA ARG A 97 -13.98 -1.16 -11.11
C ARG A 97 -12.62 -0.95 -11.80
N GLY A 98 -11.62 -1.78 -11.51
CA GLY A 98 -10.27 -1.67 -12.09
C GLY A 98 -9.45 -0.47 -11.62
N VAL A 99 -9.90 0.21 -10.55
CA VAL A 99 -9.16 1.31 -9.91
C VAL A 99 -7.93 0.72 -9.20
N LEU A 100 -8.13 -0.35 -8.43
CA LEU A 100 -7.08 -1.13 -7.79
C LEU A 100 -6.82 -2.39 -8.61
N LYS A 101 -5.59 -2.63 -9.04
CA LYS A 101 -5.27 -3.79 -9.87
C LYS A 101 -5.23 -5.07 -9.04
N GLU A 102 -4.56 -5.04 -7.89
CA GLU A 102 -4.45 -6.18 -6.99
C GLU A 102 -4.65 -5.76 -5.52
N LEU A 103 -5.39 -6.59 -4.77
CA LEU A 103 -5.60 -6.46 -3.34
C LEU A 103 -5.15 -7.73 -2.62
N PHE A 104 -4.04 -7.65 -1.90
CA PHE A 104 -3.49 -8.74 -1.11
C PHE A 104 -3.88 -8.56 0.36
N ILE A 105 -4.46 -9.60 0.98
CA ILE A 105 -5.00 -9.50 2.35
C ILE A 105 -4.34 -10.54 3.25
N ALA A 106 -3.62 -10.06 4.28
CA ALA A 106 -3.09 -10.90 5.36
C ALA A 106 -4.03 -10.86 6.58
N VAL A 107 -4.40 -12.03 7.11
CA VAL A 107 -5.29 -12.14 8.28
C VAL A 107 -4.55 -12.83 9.43
N SER A 108 -4.04 -12.03 10.36
CA SER A 108 -3.05 -12.49 11.35
C SER A 108 -3.61 -13.38 12.47
N ARG A 109 -4.94 -13.43 12.66
CA ARG A 109 -5.62 -14.30 13.64
C ARG A 109 -6.60 -15.28 13.01
N ALA A 110 -6.53 -15.47 11.69
CA ALA A 110 -7.29 -16.53 11.04
C ALA A 110 -6.80 -17.92 11.53
N PRO A 111 -7.67 -18.94 11.55
CA PRO A 111 -7.25 -20.31 11.80
C PRO A 111 -6.10 -20.74 10.87
N GLY A 112 -4.98 -21.17 11.44
CA GLY A 112 -3.79 -21.59 10.69
C GLY A 112 -2.91 -20.47 10.14
N ALA A 113 -3.14 -19.20 10.52
CA ALA A 113 -2.26 -18.10 10.12
C ALA A 113 -0.83 -18.31 10.63
N GLY A 114 0.15 -18.33 9.71
CA GLY A 114 1.57 -18.60 10.01
C GLY A 114 1.92 -20.08 10.13
N LEU A 115 0.99 -21.00 9.87
CA LEU A 115 1.25 -22.44 9.80
C LEU A 115 1.36 -22.89 8.33
N ASP A 116 2.18 -23.90 8.06
CA ASP A 116 2.31 -24.53 6.74
C ASP A 116 2.61 -23.54 5.60
N GLY A 117 3.41 -22.51 5.88
CA GLY A 117 3.75 -21.46 4.92
C GLY A 117 2.61 -20.47 4.63
N LYS A 118 1.48 -20.55 5.33
CA LYS A 118 0.38 -19.59 5.17
C LYS A 118 0.82 -18.21 5.67
N PRO A 119 0.57 -17.14 4.90
CA PRO A 119 0.95 -15.79 5.28
C PRO A 119 0.19 -15.35 6.54
N LYS A 120 0.91 -14.73 7.47
CA LYS A 120 0.33 -14.16 8.70
C LYS A 120 0.28 -12.63 8.63
N TYR A 121 1.28 -12.02 8.00
CA TYR A 121 1.44 -10.58 7.88
C TYR A 121 1.71 -10.16 6.43
N VAL A 122 1.63 -8.85 6.16
CA VAL A 122 1.78 -8.33 4.79
C VAL A 122 3.16 -8.63 4.21
N GLN A 123 4.21 -8.63 5.03
CA GLN A 123 5.56 -8.99 4.59
C GLN A 123 5.68 -10.46 4.15
N ASP A 124 4.79 -11.35 4.61
CA ASP A 124 4.76 -12.74 4.15
C ASP A 124 4.14 -12.80 2.75
N LEU A 125 3.05 -12.05 2.52
CA LEU A 125 2.44 -11.91 1.20
C LEU A 125 3.40 -11.27 0.19
N MET A 126 4.17 -10.27 0.62
CA MET A 126 5.20 -9.67 -0.22
C MET A 126 6.24 -10.71 -0.67
N ARG A 127 6.70 -11.58 0.24
CA ARG A 127 7.63 -12.67 -0.11
C ARG A 127 6.99 -13.71 -1.04
N ILE A 128 5.71 -14.03 -0.85
CA ILE A 128 4.98 -14.92 -1.77
C ILE A 128 4.87 -14.29 -3.17
N GLN A 129 4.70 -12.97 -3.25
CA GLN A 129 4.66 -12.21 -4.50
C GLN A 129 6.03 -11.69 -4.94
N SER A 130 7.14 -12.28 -4.47
CA SER A 130 8.48 -11.72 -4.62
C SER A 130 8.85 -11.44 -6.07
N GLN A 131 8.65 -12.40 -6.97
CA GLN A 131 8.91 -12.24 -8.40
C GLN A 131 8.11 -11.06 -9.00
N ASN A 132 6.81 -11.00 -8.73
CA ASN A 132 5.94 -9.97 -9.30
C ASN A 132 6.29 -8.58 -8.77
N LEU A 133 6.56 -8.46 -7.46
CA LEU A 133 7.02 -7.22 -6.86
C LEU A 133 8.37 -6.80 -7.44
N PHE A 134 9.31 -7.73 -7.58
CA PHE A 134 10.61 -7.45 -8.16
C PHE A 134 10.50 -6.90 -9.58
N GLU A 135 9.64 -7.47 -10.43
CA GLU A 135 9.41 -6.95 -11.79
C GLU A 135 8.73 -5.59 -11.78
N LEU A 136 7.72 -5.40 -10.93
CA LEU A 136 7.01 -4.13 -10.81
C LEU A 136 7.97 -3.02 -10.39
N ILE A 137 8.87 -3.31 -9.44
CA ILE A 137 9.91 -2.41 -8.98
C ILE A 137 10.94 -2.18 -10.09
N THR A 138 11.61 -3.22 -10.58
CA THR A 138 12.80 -3.05 -11.42
C THR A 138 12.51 -2.74 -12.88
N LYS A 139 11.47 -3.35 -13.47
CA LYS A 139 11.14 -3.21 -14.90
C LYS A 139 10.16 -2.07 -15.16
N LYS A 140 9.24 -1.80 -14.23
CA LYS A 140 8.19 -0.76 -14.38
C LYS A 140 8.42 0.49 -13.52
N ASP A 141 9.57 0.59 -12.85
CA ASP A 141 9.93 1.73 -11.99
C ASP A 141 8.86 2.09 -10.94
N ALA A 142 8.24 1.08 -10.33
CA ALA A 142 7.19 1.31 -9.36
C ALA A 142 7.66 2.11 -8.14
N MET A 143 6.74 2.92 -7.62
CA MET A 143 6.89 3.65 -6.37
C MET A 143 6.27 2.87 -5.21
N ILE A 144 6.93 2.90 -4.05
CA ILE A 144 6.56 2.13 -2.87
C ILE A 144 6.12 3.09 -1.78
N PHE A 145 4.93 2.85 -1.22
CA PHE A 145 4.36 3.64 -0.13
C PHE A 145 4.02 2.73 1.05
N VAL A 146 4.52 3.09 2.24
CA VAL A 146 4.31 2.30 3.46
C VAL A 146 3.75 3.18 4.58
N ASP A 147 2.58 2.83 5.09
CA ASP A 147 2.08 3.32 6.38
C ASP A 147 1.83 2.12 7.29
N ALA A 148 2.83 1.82 8.14
CA ALA A 148 2.88 0.57 8.87
C ALA A 148 3.71 0.69 10.16
N LYS A 149 3.31 1.56 11.09
CA LYS A 149 4.08 1.93 12.31
C LYS A 149 4.68 0.75 13.08
N GLY A 150 3.96 -0.37 13.20
CA GLY A 150 4.42 -1.59 13.90
C GLY A 150 5.09 -2.67 13.02
N MET A 151 5.17 -2.45 11.70
CA MET A 151 5.56 -3.47 10.72
C MET A 151 6.57 -2.96 9.69
N ALA A 152 6.94 -1.67 9.76
CA ALA A 152 7.86 -1.02 8.84
C ALA A 152 9.19 -1.76 8.69
N LYS A 153 9.75 -2.28 9.79
CA LYS A 153 10.98 -3.10 9.73
C LYS A 153 10.75 -4.38 8.91
N GLY A 154 9.68 -5.13 9.20
CA GLY A 154 9.38 -6.38 8.49
C GLY A 154 9.10 -6.17 7.00
N VAL A 155 8.47 -5.05 6.64
CA VAL A 155 8.28 -4.62 5.25
C VAL A 155 9.61 -4.29 4.58
N ASN A 156 10.47 -3.53 5.26
CA ASN A 156 11.80 -3.19 4.75
C ASN A 156 12.67 -4.44 4.54
N ASP A 157 12.64 -5.37 5.51
CA ASP A 157 13.36 -6.64 5.42
C ASP A 157 12.83 -7.46 4.24
N ALA A 158 11.52 -7.57 4.06
CA ALA A 158 10.95 -8.27 2.91
C ALA A 158 11.34 -7.66 1.55
N LEU A 159 11.37 -6.33 1.44
CA LEU A 159 11.86 -5.68 0.22
C LEU A 159 13.33 -6.01 -0.05
N ALA A 160 14.17 -6.04 0.99
CA ALA A 160 15.57 -6.40 0.85
C ALA A 160 15.71 -7.88 0.42
N ASP A 161 14.96 -8.79 1.05
CA ASP A 161 14.95 -10.21 0.70
C ASP A 161 14.57 -10.42 -0.77
N ILE A 162 13.53 -9.73 -1.25
CA ILE A 162 13.08 -9.78 -2.66
C ILE A 162 14.19 -9.31 -3.61
N LEU A 163 14.90 -8.23 -3.27
CA LEU A 163 16.01 -7.75 -4.11
C LEU A 163 17.15 -8.75 -4.16
N VAL A 164 17.54 -9.31 -3.02
CA VAL A 164 18.61 -10.32 -2.94
C VAL A 164 18.25 -11.57 -3.73
N GLU A 165 17.03 -12.08 -3.56
CA GLU A 165 16.53 -13.28 -4.25
C GLU A 165 16.59 -13.14 -5.78
N HIS A 166 16.12 -12.01 -6.32
CA HIS A 166 15.86 -11.87 -7.75
C HIS A 166 16.90 -11.07 -8.54
N SER A 167 17.86 -10.42 -7.88
CA SER A 167 18.96 -9.70 -8.55
C SER A 167 20.35 -10.23 -8.22
N HIS A 168 20.44 -11.25 -7.37
CA HIS A 168 21.70 -11.86 -6.91
C HIS A 168 22.68 -10.86 -6.27
N MET A 169 22.17 -9.74 -5.72
CA MET A 169 22.97 -8.79 -4.95
C MET A 169 23.13 -9.24 -3.48
N GLN A 170 24.10 -8.69 -2.77
CA GLN A 170 24.27 -8.95 -1.34
C GLN A 170 23.23 -8.18 -0.51
N GLN A 171 22.94 -8.68 0.71
CA GLN A 171 21.98 -8.04 1.62
C GLN A 171 22.35 -6.58 1.93
N SER A 172 23.65 -6.27 2.08
CA SER A 172 24.13 -4.91 2.31
C SER A 172 23.77 -3.97 1.15
N ASP A 173 23.93 -4.44 -0.08
CA ASP A 173 23.69 -3.66 -1.29
C ASP A 173 22.20 -3.39 -1.46
N ALA A 174 21.36 -4.39 -1.17
CA ALA A 174 19.90 -4.24 -1.17
C ALA A 174 19.45 -3.19 -0.15
N LEU A 175 19.99 -3.22 1.06
CA LEU A 175 19.66 -2.23 2.10
C LEU A 175 20.12 -0.82 1.72
N ASP A 176 21.28 -0.67 1.11
CA ASP A 176 21.77 0.63 0.64
C ASP A 176 20.97 1.17 -0.55
N LEU A 177 20.50 0.29 -1.44
CA LEU A 177 19.58 0.64 -2.51
C LEU A 177 18.23 1.14 -1.96
N LEU A 178 17.67 0.47 -0.94
CA LEU A 178 16.45 0.94 -0.29
C LEU A 178 16.63 2.32 0.37
N LYS A 179 17.77 2.57 1.03
CA LYS A 179 18.09 3.90 1.57
C LYS A 179 18.18 4.95 0.46
N LYS A 180 18.75 4.59 -0.69
CA LYS A 180 18.81 5.46 -1.87
C LYS A 180 17.41 5.79 -2.37
N TRP A 181 16.52 4.80 -2.51
CA TRP A 181 15.14 5.03 -2.93
C TRP A 181 14.32 5.89 -1.97
N ILE A 182 14.61 5.83 -0.67
CA ILE A 182 14.01 6.77 0.30
C ILE A 182 14.45 8.20 -0.01
N LYS A 183 15.74 8.43 -0.24
CA LYS A 183 16.27 9.77 -0.58
C LYS A 183 15.73 10.29 -1.92
N GLU A 184 15.47 9.39 -2.87
CA GLU A 184 14.95 9.71 -4.21
C GLU A 184 13.42 9.84 -4.25
N ASN A 185 12.73 9.76 -3.10
CA ASN A 185 11.26 9.74 -3.01
C ASN A 185 10.60 8.66 -3.88
N ARG A 186 11.27 7.51 -4.03
CA ARG A 186 10.73 6.33 -4.69
C ARG A 186 10.18 5.32 -3.69
N TYR A 187 10.73 5.30 -2.48
CA TYR A 187 10.25 4.51 -1.35
C TYR A 187 9.88 5.45 -0.19
N LEU A 188 8.58 5.73 -0.04
CA LEU A 188 8.04 6.66 0.95
C LEU A 188 7.43 5.92 2.14
N ARG A 189 7.62 6.49 3.33
CA ARG A 189 7.16 5.91 4.59
C ARG A 189 6.49 6.97 5.46
N ASP A 190 5.27 6.71 5.90
CA ASP A 190 4.54 7.50 6.90
C ASP A 190 4.38 6.63 8.16
N LEU A 191 5.25 6.84 9.16
CA LEU A 191 5.46 5.93 10.30
C LEU A 191 5.15 6.56 11.65
#